data_AF-A0A2M6UDT0-F1
#
_entry.id   AF-A0A2M6UDT0-F1
#
_cell.length_a   1.000
_cell.length_b   1.000
_cell.length_c   1.000
_cell.angle_alpha   90.00
_cell.angle_beta   90.00
_cell.angle_gamma   90.00
#
_symmetry.space_group_name_H-M   'P 1'
#
loop_
_entity.id
_entity.type
_entity.pdbx_description
1 polymer ?
#
loop_
_entity_poly.entity_id
_entity_poly.type
_entity_poly.pdbx_seq_one_letter_code
_entity_poly.pdbx_strand_id
1 'polypeptide(L)'
;MGYSTPNRMVWLYFSALQRRVQAIQATGNGAAQADIALCLMLTVAVVETFLNLFFRVAVSEPAFAQHKGRITRDLERRASLDHKLRRWPEAVFGRPLDPDDPILRSFFALKEKRNRLMHFTSTHETFAGDGFQIEGLTDTSVLDDLAPTDALTALQVAEDMMRFLLRHRGVAEAALPAALHMWTGQPPLE
;
A
#
# COMPACT_ATOMS: atom_id res chain seq x y z
N MET A 1 -1.62 -25.49 14.28
CA MET A 1 -2.18 -24.14 14.09
C MET A 1 -1.05 -23.12 14.23
N GLY A 2 -0.70 -22.42 13.16
CA GLY A 2 0.37 -21.42 13.17
C GLY A 2 -0.14 -20.06 13.61
N TYR A 3 -0.21 -19.82 14.92
CA TYR A 3 -0.45 -18.46 15.43
C TYR A 3 0.83 -17.64 15.25
N SER A 4 0.74 -16.51 14.56
CA SER A 4 1.82 -15.52 14.48
C SER A 4 1.34 -14.19 15.03
N THR A 5 2.28 -13.30 15.34
CA THR A 5 1.95 -11.91 15.66
C THR A 5 1.10 -11.32 14.52
N PRO A 6 0.09 -10.49 14.83
CA PRO A 6 -0.79 -9.91 13.81
C PRO A 6 0.00 -9.19 12.71
N ASN A 7 1.14 -8.60 13.08
CA ASN A 7 1.99 -7.80 12.21
C ASN A 7 2.80 -8.63 11.21
N ARG A 8 2.85 -9.97 11.34
CA ARG A 8 3.64 -10.84 10.45
C ARG A 8 3.28 -10.64 8.97
N MET A 9 2.01 -10.40 8.65
CA MET A 9 1.61 -10.15 7.25
C MET A 9 2.19 -8.84 6.71
N VAL A 10 2.16 -7.76 7.52
CA VAL A 10 2.78 -6.47 7.16
C VAL A 10 4.27 -6.66 6.92
N TRP A 11 4.95 -7.36 7.83
CA TRP A 11 6.37 -7.68 7.70
C TRP A 11 6.65 -8.44 6.40
N LEU A 12 5.93 -9.53 6.13
CA LEU A 12 6.17 -10.35 4.93
C LEU A 12 5.98 -9.54 3.64
N TYR A 13 4.94 -8.71 3.55
CA TYR A 13 4.71 -7.88 2.37
C TYR A 13 5.75 -6.77 2.24
N PHE A 14 6.11 -6.10 3.35
CA PHE A 14 7.12 -5.05 3.34
C PHE A 14 8.50 -5.59 2.98
N SER A 15 8.91 -6.73 3.56
CA SER A 15 10.16 -7.41 3.19
C SER A 15 10.16 -7.93 1.75
N ALA A 16 9.01 -8.39 1.22
CA ALA A 16 8.90 -8.76 -0.18
C ALA A 16 9.12 -7.54 -1.11
N LEU A 17 8.48 -6.41 -0.79
CA LEU A 17 8.66 -5.15 -1.50
C LEU A 17 10.13 -4.70 -1.47
N GLN A 18 10.75 -4.64 -0.29
CA GLN A 18 12.14 -4.23 -0.13
C GLN A 18 13.10 -5.10 -0.93
N ARG A 19 12.98 -6.44 -0.84
CA ARG A 19 13.84 -7.36 -1.61
C ARG A 19 13.68 -7.17 -3.12
N ARG A 20 12.46 -6.90 -3.59
CA ARG A 20 12.20 -6.66 -5.02
C ARG A 20 12.83 -5.34 -5.47
N VAL A 21 12.70 -4.28 -4.69
CA VAL A 21 13.33 -2.99 -4.96
C VAL A 21 14.86 -3.11 -5.00
N GLN A 22 15.46 -3.83 -4.05
CA GLN A 22 16.90 -4.09 -4.05
C GLN A 22 17.35 -4.87 -5.30
N ALA A 23 16.58 -5.87 -5.72
CA ALA A 23 16.87 -6.64 -6.93
C ALA A 23 16.81 -5.76 -8.19
N ILE A 24 15.81 -4.87 -8.30
CA ILE A 24 15.67 -3.89 -9.38
C ILE A 24 16.87 -2.94 -9.41
N GLN A 25 17.29 -2.41 -8.25
CA GLN A 25 18.45 -1.54 -8.15
C GLN A 25 19.75 -2.25 -8.59
N ALA A 26 19.90 -3.53 -8.25
CA ALA A 26 21.07 -4.32 -8.63
C ALA A 26 21.12 -4.64 -10.14
N THR A 27 19.95 -4.75 -10.80
CA THR A 27 19.87 -4.99 -12.25
C THR A 27 19.94 -3.73 -13.10
N GLY A 28 19.70 -2.54 -12.51
CA GLY A 28 19.77 -1.26 -13.22
C GLY A 28 18.71 -1.15 -14.32
N ASN A 29 19.11 -0.65 -15.51
CA ASN A 29 18.21 -0.46 -16.66
C ASN A 29 17.65 -1.75 -17.26
N GLY A 30 18.10 -2.93 -16.79
CA GLY A 30 17.56 -4.24 -17.19
C GLY A 30 16.34 -4.69 -16.37
N ALA A 31 15.84 -3.86 -15.45
CA ALA A 31 14.68 -4.20 -14.63
C ALA A 31 13.43 -4.41 -15.50
N ALA A 32 12.78 -5.57 -15.36
CA ALA A 32 11.54 -5.85 -16.07
C ALA A 32 10.41 -4.94 -15.56
N GLN A 33 9.64 -4.33 -16.47
CA GLN A 33 8.44 -3.55 -16.13
C GLN A 33 7.47 -4.32 -15.23
N ALA A 34 7.38 -5.65 -15.41
CA ALA A 34 6.61 -6.54 -14.54
C ALA A 34 7.05 -6.51 -13.07
N ASP A 35 8.36 -6.45 -12.81
CA ASP A 35 8.90 -6.36 -11.44
C ASP A 35 8.61 -4.99 -10.81
N ILE A 36 8.68 -3.92 -11.61
CA ILE A 36 8.30 -2.57 -11.16
C ILE A 36 6.80 -2.54 -10.84
N ALA A 37 5.95 -3.05 -11.74
CA ALA A 37 4.51 -3.15 -11.53
C ALA A 37 4.19 -3.93 -10.24
N LEU A 38 4.90 -5.03 -9.98
CA LEU A 38 4.75 -5.81 -8.75
C LEU A 38 5.07 -4.99 -7.50
N CYS A 39 6.08 -4.11 -7.52
CA CYS A 39 6.34 -3.19 -6.41
C CYS A 39 5.15 -2.26 -6.13
N LEU A 40 4.53 -1.70 -7.18
CA LEU A 40 3.33 -0.84 -7.01
C LEU A 40 2.17 -1.62 -6.38
N MET A 41 1.95 -2.88 -6.80
CA MET A 41 0.93 -3.75 -6.21
C MET A 41 1.20 -4.04 -4.74
N LEU A 42 2.46 -4.39 -4.42
CA LEU A 42 2.90 -4.71 -3.06
C LEU A 42 2.77 -3.49 -2.14
N THR A 43 3.11 -2.28 -2.59
CA THR A 43 2.95 -1.07 -1.77
C THR A 43 1.52 -0.85 -1.31
N VAL A 44 0.54 -0.99 -2.21
CA VAL A 44 -0.87 -0.84 -1.82
C VAL A 44 -1.29 -1.96 -0.86
N ALA A 45 -0.84 -3.20 -1.12
CA ALA A 45 -1.11 -4.33 -0.24
C ALA A 45 -0.51 -4.16 1.16
N VAL A 46 0.72 -3.64 1.28
CA VAL A 46 1.37 -3.30 2.55
C VAL A 46 0.53 -2.30 3.33
N VAL A 47 0.20 -1.16 2.72
CA VAL A 47 -0.52 -0.06 3.40
C VAL A 47 -1.92 -0.52 3.81
N GLU A 48 -2.64 -1.24 2.96
CA GLU A 48 -3.96 -1.75 3.30
C GLU A 48 -3.91 -2.80 4.43
N THR A 49 -2.94 -3.72 4.37
CA THR A 49 -2.75 -4.73 5.42
C THR A 49 -2.39 -4.08 6.75
N PHE A 50 -1.49 -3.10 6.71
CA PHE A 50 -1.13 -2.29 7.87
C PHE A 50 -2.35 -1.58 8.44
N LEU A 51 -3.13 -0.86 7.64
CA LEU A 51 -4.35 -0.18 8.09
C LEU A 51 -5.32 -1.13 8.79
N ASN A 52 -5.60 -2.29 8.19
CA ASN A 52 -6.50 -3.29 8.76
C ASN A 52 -6.05 -3.74 10.15
N LEU A 53 -4.75 -4.03 10.30
CA LEU A 53 -4.20 -4.54 11.55
C LEU A 53 -4.00 -3.42 12.58
N PHE A 54 -3.50 -2.28 12.15
CA PHE A 54 -3.25 -1.09 12.96
C PHE A 54 -4.52 -0.62 13.66
N PHE A 55 -5.62 -0.45 12.91
CA PHE A 55 -6.89 -0.03 13.51
C PHE A 55 -7.54 -1.13 14.34
N ARG A 56 -7.37 -2.41 13.99
CA ARG A 56 -7.80 -3.54 14.82
C ARG A 56 -7.09 -3.57 16.18
N VAL A 57 -5.79 -3.28 16.19
CA VAL A 57 -5.00 -3.18 17.42
C VAL A 57 -5.41 -1.93 18.20
N ALA A 58 -5.52 -0.77 17.53
CA ALA A 58 -5.86 0.49 18.18
C ALA A 58 -7.20 0.41 18.93
N VAL A 59 -8.27 -0.12 18.32
CA VAL A 59 -9.57 -0.28 18.99
C VAL A 59 -9.62 -1.39 20.06
N SER A 60 -8.52 -2.12 20.26
CA SER A 60 -8.36 -3.02 21.40
C SER A 60 -7.80 -2.31 22.64
N GLU A 61 -7.31 -1.08 22.50
CA GLU A 61 -6.83 -0.27 23.62
C GLU A 61 -7.99 0.42 24.33
N PRO A 62 -7.93 0.60 25.67
CA PRO A 62 -9.03 1.21 26.43
C PRO A 62 -9.47 2.59 25.90
N ALA A 63 -8.53 3.39 25.41
CA ALA A 63 -8.79 4.74 24.90
C ALA A 63 -9.69 4.77 23.65
N PHE A 64 -9.75 3.68 22.88
CA PHE A 64 -10.44 3.61 21.59
C PHE A 64 -11.48 2.49 21.52
N ALA A 65 -11.68 1.76 22.62
CA ALA A 65 -12.52 0.56 22.67
C ALA A 65 -13.97 0.83 22.25
N GLN A 66 -14.49 2.06 22.44
CA GLN A 66 -15.81 2.49 21.99
C GLN A 66 -16.01 2.35 20.47
N HIS A 67 -14.94 2.35 19.68
CA HIS A 67 -15.01 2.25 18.21
C HIS A 67 -14.87 0.82 17.68
N LYS A 68 -14.61 -0.16 18.55
CA LYS A 68 -14.35 -1.56 18.18
C LYS A 68 -15.45 -2.15 17.29
N GLY A 69 -16.72 -2.00 17.67
CA GLY A 69 -17.84 -2.55 16.90
C GLY A 69 -17.99 -1.95 15.49
N ARG A 70 -17.51 -0.73 15.25
CA ARG A 70 -17.49 -0.13 13.91
C ARG A 70 -16.36 -0.73 13.07
N ILE A 71 -15.14 -0.73 13.58
CA ILE A 71 -13.96 -1.23 12.86
C ILE A 71 -14.12 -2.73 12.54
N THR A 72 -14.61 -3.53 13.48
CA THR A 72 -14.85 -4.96 13.23
C THR A 72 -15.87 -5.19 12.11
N ARG A 73 -16.98 -4.44 12.08
CA ARG A 73 -17.98 -4.55 10.99
C ARG A 73 -17.41 -4.11 9.64
N ASP A 74 -16.62 -3.04 9.61
CA ASP A 74 -15.99 -2.58 8.37
C ASP A 74 -14.97 -3.60 7.84
N LEU A 75 -14.23 -4.28 8.73
CA LEU A 75 -13.32 -5.37 8.37
C LEU A 75 -14.08 -6.59 7.82
N GLU A 76 -15.16 -7.01 8.47
CA GLU A 76 -16.02 -8.13 8.03
C GLU A 76 -16.63 -7.87 6.65
N ARG A 77 -17.05 -6.62 6.39
CA ARG A 77 -17.60 -6.17 5.11
C ARG A 77 -16.55 -5.88 4.06
N ARG A 78 -15.26 -6.04 4.38
CA ARG A 78 -14.14 -5.73 3.48
C ARG A 78 -14.24 -4.31 2.91
N ALA A 79 -14.48 -3.33 3.79
CA ALA A 79 -14.57 -1.93 3.39
C ALA A 79 -13.37 -1.53 2.51
N SER A 80 -13.60 -0.64 1.53
CA SER A 80 -12.55 -0.24 0.60
C SER A 80 -11.43 0.53 1.32
N LEU A 81 -10.23 0.49 0.76
CA LEU A 81 -9.09 1.26 1.25
C LEU A 81 -9.40 2.77 1.38
N ASP A 82 -10.12 3.34 0.42
CA ASP A 82 -10.52 4.76 0.46
C ASP A 82 -11.46 5.07 1.62
N HIS A 83 -12.40 4.16 1.89
CA HIS A 83 -13.27 4.30 3.06
C HIS A 83 -12.45 4.24 4.36
N LYS A 84 -11.49 3.30 4.47
CA LYS A 84 -10.62 3.18 5.65
C LYS A 84 -9.84 4.47 5.89
N LEU A 85 -9.14 4.96 4.88
CA LEU A 85 -8.31 6.18 4.98
C LEU A 85 -9.13 7.42 5.33
N ARG A 86 -10.33 7.57 4.77
CA ARG A 86 -11.18 8.75 5.02
C ARG A 86 -11.92 8.68 6.34
N ARG A 87 -12.38 7.49 6.76
CA ARG A 87 -13.38 7.37 7.84
C ARG A 87 -12.80 6.83 9.14
N TRP A 88 -11.80 5.95 9.10
CA TRP A 88 -11.29 5.33 10.34
C TRP A 88 -10.47 6.30 11.20
N PRO A 89 -9.55 7.12 10.66
CA PRO A 89 -8.79 8.08 11.45
C PRO A 89 -9.67 9.07 12.20
N GLU A 90 -10.64 9.68 11.50
CA GLU A 90 -11.61 10.59 12.11
C GLU A 90 -12.44 9.89 13.19
N ALA A 91 -12.96 8.69 12.88
CA ALA A 91 -13.81 7.97 13.81
C ALA A 91 -13.09 7.51 15.07
N VAL A 92 -11.81 7.15 14.98
CA VAL A 92 -11.06 6.51 16.08
C VAL A 92 -10.19 7.51 16.84
N PHE A 93 -9.53 8.43 16.13
CA PHE A 93 -8.62 9.41 16.73
C PHE A 93 -9.25 10.80 16.86
N GLY A 94 -10.50 10.98 16.42
CA GLY A 94 -11.22 12.25 16.50
C GLY A 94 -10.76 13.32 15.50
N ARG A 95 -9.83 12.98 14.60
CA ARG A 95 -9.29 13.89 13.58
C ARG A 95 -9.15 13.18 12.22
N PRO A 96 -9.66 13.76 11.12
CA PRO A 96 -9.45 13.21 9.78
C PRO A 96 -7.98 13.35 9.36
N LEU A 97 -7.59 12.59 8.33
CA LEU A 97 -6.33 12.85 7.64
C LEU A 97 -6.49 14.12 6.80
N ASP A 98 -5.47 14.96 6.77
CA ASP A 98 -5.43 16.10 5.86
C ASP A 98 -5.30 15.59 4.41
N PRO A 99 -6.29 15.86 3.53
CA PRO A 99 -6.24 15.42 2.13
C PRO A 99 -5.08 16.07 1.34
N ASP A 100 -4.56 17.20 1.80
CA ASP A 100 -3.50 17.94 1.14
C ASP A 100 -2.10 17.54 1.64
N ASP A 101 -2.01 16.64 2.63
CA ASP A 101 -0.75 16.14 3.13
C ASP A 101 0.07 15.47 2.00
N PRO A 102 1.35 15.85 1.81
CA PRO A 102 2.17 15.35 0.71
C PRO A 102 2.35 13.83 0.73
N ILE A 103 2.35 13.19 1.91
CA ILE A 103 2.47 11.73 2.05
C ILE A 103 1.20 11.06 1.53
N LEU A 104 0.04 11.58 1.94
CA LEU A 104 -1.25 11.04 1.52
C LEU A 104 -1.47 11.23 0.00
N ARG A 105 -1.09 12.40 -0.55
CA ARG A 105 -1.13 12.65 -1.99
C ARG A 105 -0.21 11.71 -2.78
N SER A 106 1.00 11.48 -2.28
CA SER A 106 1.95 10.54 -2.92
C SER A 106 1.41 9.12 -2.94
N PHE A 107 0.76 8.68 -1.85
CA PHE A 107 0.10 7.39 -1.81
C PHE A 107 -1.07 7.28 -2.80
N PHE A 108 -1.93 8.30 -2.87
CA PHE A 108 -3.04 8.29 -3.84
C PHE A 108 -2.55 8.31 -5.29
N ALA A 109 -1.49 9.05 -5.60
CA ALA A 109 -0.88 9.05 -6.93
C ALA A 109 -0.35 7.66 -7.30
N LEU A 110 0.34 6.98 -6.38
CA LEU A 110 0.82 5.62 -6.59
C LEU A 110 -0.34 4.63 -6.76
N LYS A 111 -1.36 4.73 -5.91
CA LYS A 111 -2.56 3.88 -5.99
C LYS A 111 -3.26 4.06 -7.34
N GLU A 112 -3.33 5.29 -7.85
CA GLU A 112 -3.92 5.57 -9.16
C GLU A 112 -3.08 4.98 -10.30
N LYS A 113 -1.75 5.13 -10.25
CA LYS A 113 -0.85 4.46 -11.21
C LYS A 113 -1.03 2.95 -11.19
N ARG A 114 -1.17 2.34 -10.00
CA ARG A 114 -1.52 0.92 -9.84
C ARG A 114 -2.87 0.58 -10.45
N ASN A 115 -3.90 1.40 -10.21
CA ASN A 115 -5.24 1.17 -10.76
C ASN A 115 -5.23 1.16 -12.29
N ARG A 116 -4.50 2.10 -12.92
CA ARG A 116 -4.35 2.13 -14.37
C ARG A 116 -3.64 0.90 -14.94
N LEU A 117 -2.70 0.30 -14.20
CA LEU A 117 -2.08 -0.99 -14.56
C LEU A 117 -3.06 -2.17 -14.49
N MET A 118 -4.02 -2.13 -13.56
CA MET A 118 -5.01 -3.22 -13.37
C MET A 118 -6.24 -3.08 -14.26
N HIS A 119 -6.64 -1.84 -14.54
CA HIS A 119 -7.84 -1.48 -15.27
C HIS A 119 -7.43 -0.85 -16.60
N PHE A 120 -6.96 -1.70 -17.50
CA PHE A 120 -6.60 -1.28 -18.84
C PHE A 120 -7.84 -0.92 -19.66
N THR A 121 -7.71 0.08 -20.52
CA THR A 121 -8.73 0.43 -21.51
C THR A 121 -8.50 -0.35 -22.79
N SER A 122 -9.53 -0.99 -23.32
CA SER A 122 -9.49 -1.60 -24.65
C SER A 122 -9.94 -0.59 -25.70
N THR A 123 -9.27 -0.56 -26.85
CA THR A 123 -9.76 0.12 -28.05
C THR A 123 -10.82 -0.75 -28.73
N HIS A 124 -11.53 -0.22 -29.73
CA HIS A 124 -12.40 -1.02 -30.61
C HIS A 124 -11.63 -1.68 -31.77
N GLU A 125 -10.30 -1.55 -31.78
CA GLU A 125 -9.48 -2.07 -32.86
C GLU A 125 -9.38 -3.59 -32.77
N THR A 126 -9.48 -4.23 -33.93
CA THR A 126 -9.47 -5.68 -34.07
C THR A 126 -8.22 -6.08 -34.85
N PHE A 127 -7.43 -6.98 -34.28
CA PHE A 127 -6.29 -7.60 -34.97
C PHE A 127 -6.72 -8.98 -35.48
N ALA A 128 -6.56 -9.23 -36.78
CA ALA A 128 -6.84 -10.53 -37.40
C ALA A 128 -5.55 -11.13 -37.99
N GLY A 129 -5.30 -12.40 -37.67
CA GLY A 129 -4.23 -13.22 -38.24
C GLY A 129 -4.78 -14.57 -38.72
N ASP A 130 -3.93 -15.43 -39.31
CA ASP A 130 -4.34 -16.73 -39.86
C ASP A 130 -5.03 -17.60 -38.80
N GLY A 131 -6.36 -17.63 -38.85
CA GLY A 131 -7.22 -18.45 -38.00
C GLY A 131 -7.65 -17.85 -36.65
N PHE A 132 -7.29 -16.60 -36.33
CA PHE A 132 -7.75 -15.96 -35.10
C PHE A 132 -8.02 -14.45 -35.23
N GLN A 133 -8.93 -13.96 -34.40
CA GLN A 133 -9.31 -12.56 -34.29
C GLN A 133 -9.19 -12.14 -32.82
N ILE A 134 -8.39 -11.12 -32.55
CA ILE A 134 -8.29 -10.47 -31.24
C ILE A 134 -9.08 -9.17 -31.35
N GLU A 135 -10.25 -9.14 -30.71
CA GLU A 135 -11.05 -7.93 -30.59
C GLU A 135 -10.60 -7.13 -29.37
N GLY A 136 -10.32 -5.85 -29.59
CA GLY A 136 -9.96 -4.90 -28.55
C GLY A 136 -8.49 -4.98 -28.17
N LEU A 137 -7.68 -4.14 -28.81
CA LEU A 137 -6.29 -3.93 -28.39
C LEU A 137 -6.26 -3.22 -27.03
N THR A 138 -5.39 -3.69 -26.15
CA THR A 138 -5.21 -3.14 -24.81
C THR A 138 -4.22 -1.97 -24.83
N ASP A 139 -4.59 -0.83 -24.25
CA ASP A 139 -3.63 0.25 -23.97
C ASP A 139 -2.68 -0.17 -22.83
N THR A 140 -1.42 -0.42 -23.18
CA THR A 140 -0.34 -0.79 -22.26
C THR A 140 0.59 0.38 -21.91
N SER A 141 0.28 1.61 -22.32
CA SER A 141 1.16 2.77 -22.15
C SER A 141 1.67 2.96 -20.72
N VAL A 142 0.82 2.65 -19.72
CA VAL A 142 1.18 2.76 -18.30
C VAL A 142 2.26 1.77 -17.88
N LEU A 143 2.28 0.58 -18.49
CA LEU A 143 3.33 -0.42 -18.30
C LEU A 143 4.63 0.05 -18.96
N ASP A 144 4.51 0.63 -20.15
CA ASP A 144 5.64 1.17 -20.93
C ASP A 144 6.32 2.36 -20.24
N ASP A 145 5.54 3.18 -19.54
CA ASP A 145 5.99 4.36 -18.77
C ASP A 145 6.61 4.00 -17.40
N LEU A 146 6.71 2.71 -17.04
CA LEU A 146 7.33 2.32 -15.76
C LEU A 146 8.84 2.49 -15.78
N ALA A 147 9.36 3.16 -14.75
CA ALA A 147 10.79 3.39 -14.56
C ALA A 147 11.29 2.75 -13.25
N PRO A 148 12.58 2.40 -13.15
CA PRO A 148 13.16 1.88 -11.90
C PRO A 148 12.93 2.79 -10.68
N THR A 149 12.84 4.11 -10.90
CA THR A 149 12.52 5.09 -9.86
C THR A 149 11.13 4.87 -9.24
N ASP A 150 10.16 4.35 -10.00
CA ASP A 150 8.83 4.03 -9.47
C ASP A 150 8.88 2.97 -8.37
N ALA A 151 9.78 1.99 -8.50
CA ALA A 151 9.96 0.94 -7.49
C ALA A 151 10.51 1.52 -6.17
N LEU A 152 11.43 2.49 -6.26
CA LEU A 152 11.98 3.19 -5.09
C LEU A 152 10.91 4.05 -4.42
N THR A 153 10.19 4.84 -5.22
CA THR A 153 9.05 5.62 -4.75
C THR A 153 8.01 4.73 -4.09
N ALA A 154 7.77 3.53 -4.61
CA ALA A 154 6.82 2.58 -4.04
C ALA A 154 7.20 2.12 -2.63
N LEU A 155 8.48 1.80 -2.39
CA LEU A 155 8.96 1.46 -1.04
C LEU A 155 8.86 2.66 -0.10
N GLN A 156 9.32 3.84 -0.53
CA GLN A 156 9.30 5.06 0.27
C GLN A 156 7.87 5.43 0.69
N VAL A 157 6.92 5.41 -0.26
CA VAL A 157 5.50 5.71 -0.01
C VAL A 157 4.88 4.74 0.99
N ALA A 158 5.23 3.45 0.93
CA ALA A 158 4.73 2.47 1.90
C ALA A 158 5.18 2.82 3.32
N GLU A 159 6.46 3.14 3.48
CA GLU A 159 7.04 3.49 4.78
C GLU A 159 6.48 4.81 5.32
N ASP A 160 6.43 5.85 4.48
CA ASP A 160 5.92 7.16 4.86
C ASP A 160 4.46 7.11 5.28
N MET A 161 3.63 6.33 4.58
CA MET A 161 2.23 6.13 4.98
C MET A 161 2.11 5.47 6.36
N MET A 162 2.96 4.48 6.66
CA MET A 162 2.96 3.83 7.97
C MET A 162 3.40 4.80 9.07
N ARG A 163 4.47 5.58 8.84
CA ARG A 163 4.94 6.63 9.76
C ARG A 163 3.87 7.71 9.97
N PHE A 164 3.24 8.16 8.89
CA PHE A 164 2.16 9.15 8.90
C PHE A 164 0.99 8.72 9.78
N LEU A 165 0.52 7.48 9.63
CA LEU A 165 -0.57 6.94 10.45
C LEU A 165 -0.17 6.74 11.93
N LEU A 166 1.07 6.36 12.21
CA LEU A 166 1.60 6.27 13.57
C LEU A 166 1.64 7.65 14.25
N ARG A 167 2.14 8.67 13.55
CA ARG A 167 2.10 10.08 14.00
C ARG A 167 0.68 10.54 14.23
N HIS A 168 -0.22 10.23 13.30
CA HIS A 168 -1.63 10.61 13.38
C HIS A 168 -2.36 9.99 14.57
N ARG A 169 -1.92 8.80 15.03
CA ARG A 169 -2.38 8.20 16.28
C ARG A 169 -1.81 8.88 17.54
N GLY A 170 -0.72 9.63 17.41
CA GLY A 170 -0.02 10.30 18.52
C GLY A 170 1.25 9.61 18.98
N VAL A 171 1.84 8.72 18.17
CA VAL A 171 3.20 8.21 18.46
C VAL A 171 4.19 9.36 18.32
N ALA A 172 4.97 9.62 19.38
CA ALA A 172 5.99 10.66 19.39
C ALA A 172 7.11 10.38 18.38
N GLU A 173 7.72 11.42 17.80
CA GLU A 173 8.79 11.28 16.81
C GLU A 173 9.94 10.38 17.27
N ALA A 174 10.39 10.56 18.52
CA ALA A 174 11.45 9.75 19.11
C ALA A 174 11.10 8.25 19.21
N ALA A 175 9.82 7.90 19.21
CA ALA A 175 9.33 6.52 19.27
C ALA A 175 8.99 5.94 17.88
N LEU A 176 8.97 6.74 16.82
CA LEU A 176 8.60 6.26 15.48
C LEU A 176 9.53 5.20 14.92
N PRO A 177 10.88 5.28 15.04
CA PRO A 177 11.76 4.23 14.52
C PRO A 177 11.45 2.87 15.16
N ALA A 178 11.29 2.84 16.49
CA ALA A 178 10.92 1.63 17.21
C ALA A 178 9.53 1.13 16.84
N ALA A 179 8.54 2.03 16.73
CA ALA A 179 7.19 1.66 16.33
C ALA A 179 7.18 1.07 14.92
N LEU A 180 7.87 1.70 13.96
CA LEU A 180 7.98 1.23 12.59
C LEU A 180 8.68 -0.13 12.51
N HIS A 181 9.74 -0.35 13.31
CA HIS A 181 10.39 -1.65 13.42
C HIS A 181 9.40 -2.76 13.80
N MET A 182 8.51 -2.52 14.78
CA MET A 182 7.51 -3.52 15.18
C MET A 182 6.51 -3.90 14.07
N TRP A 183 6.33 -3.03 13.07
CA TRP A 183 5.41 -3.26 11.96
C TRP A 183 6.09 -3.80 10.70
N THR A 184 7.31 -3.37 10.43
CA THR A 184 8.05 -3.67 9.19
C THR A 184 9.10 -4.74 9.36
N GLY A 185 9.53 -5.03 10.61
CA GLY A 185 10.67 -5.87 10.92
C GLY A 185 12.03 -5.24 10.59
N GLN A 186 12.06 -4.02 10.03
CA GLN A 186 13.31 -3.31 9.72
C GLN A 186 13.95 -2.78 10.99
N PRO A 187 15.26 -2.98 11.22
CA PRO A 187 15.92 -2.39 12.38
C PRO A 187 15.66 -0.88 12.40
N PRO A 188 15.46 -0.27 13.59
CA PRO A 188 15.39 1.18 13.70
C PRO A 188 16.64 1.78 13.06
N LEU A 189 16.46 2.64 12.06
CA LEU A 189 17.57 3.44 11.54
C LEU A 189 17.85 4.53 12.58
N GLU A 190 19.09 4.56 13.09
CA GLU A 190 19.58 5.57 14.04
C GLU A 190 19.64 6.97 13.41
#